data_AF-A0A814Q0D3-F1
#
_entry.id   AF-A0A814Q0D3-F1
#
_cell.length_a   1.000
_cell.length_b   1.000
_cell.length_c   1.000
_cell.angle_alpha   90.00
_cell.angle_beta   90.00
_cell.angle_gamma   90.00
#
_symmetry.space_group_name_H-M   'P 1'
#
loop_
_entity.id
_entity.type
_entity.pdbx_description
1 polymer ?
#
loop_
_entity_poly.entity_id
_entity_poly.type
_entity_poly.pdbx_seq_one_letter_code
_entity_poly.pdbx_strand_id
1 'polypeptide(L)'
;MSCDVDGLLEFLLYVGQAKRTFRTGWILRGVEKVESVADHMYRMAVMSLLGIPSNSVKSPTTDSAKSCTTDHMYRMAVMSLVLPTISEESKVRCMKLALVHDLAESVVGDLTEFDGIPKSEKHRRESEAMLYLTSLLPADVGREIFSLFNEYADQKTNEANLVKDLDIFDMLLQAYEYEKLQCEDGFLEDFFDSSVNKIKTDIVRKWLKQLVECRSSGKLFQLPSDSNLNTMLKHILYDDQGTFLYKLPSSNIREKSNRLISNKNKNDNSSLDTAELLTNLVKDIKHQN
;
A
#
# COMPACT_ATOMS: atom_id res chain seq x y z
N MET A 1 -15.22 -3.46 -26.31
CA MET A 1 -13.75 -3.35 -26.40
C MET A 1 -13.17 -4.25 -25.32
N SER A 2 -12.42 -5.29 -25.69
CA SER A 2 -11.60 -6.01 -24.71
C SER A 2 -10.64 -4.98 -24.12
N CYS A 3 -10.75 -4.69 -22.83
CA CYS A 3 -9.70 -4.00 -22.11
C CYS A 3 -8.45 -4.85 -22.31
N ASP A 4 -7.47 -4.30 -23.02
CA ASP A 4 -6.15 -4.90 -23.11
C ASP A 4 -5.55 -4.82 -21.71
N VAL A 5 -5.64 -5.94 -20.99
CA VAL A 5 -5.26 -5.99 -19.58
C VAL A 5 -3.73 -5.82 -19.44
N ASP A 6 -2.97 -6.07 -20.51
CA ASP A 6 -1.52 -5.78 -20.57
C ASP A 6 -1.26 -4.27 -20.44
N GLY A 7 -2.00 -3.45 -21.21
CA GLY A 7 -1.92 -1.99 -21.13
C GLY A 7 -2.40 -1.43 -19.79
N LEU A 8 -3.34 -2.11 -19.12
CA LEU A 8 -3.76 -1.73 -17.76
C LEU A 8 -2.65 -1.98 -16.74
N LEU A 9 -2.01 -3.15 -16.76
CA LEU A 9 -0.92 -3.45 -15.83
C LEU A 9 0.27 -2.49 -16.05
N GLU A 10 0.61 -2.19 -17.31
CA GLU A 10 1.62 -1.19 -17.63
C GLU A 10 1.24 0.20 -17.07
N PHE A 11 0.00 0.64 -17.27
CA PHE A 11 -0.50 1.88 -16.68
C PHE A 11 -0.35 1.89 -15.16
N LEU A 12 -0.73 0.80 -14.48
CA LEU A 12 -0.66 0.70 -13.02
C LEU A 12 0.79 0.70 -12.48
N LEU A 13 1.75 0.20 -13.25
CA LEU A 13 3.17 0.33 -12.92
C LEU A 13 3.64 1.79 -12.99
N TYR A 14 3.19 2.55 -14.00
CA TYR A 14 3.48 3.99 -14.04
C TYR A 14 2.82 4.74 -12.89
N VAL A 15 1.59 4.40 -12.52
CA VAL A 15 0.94 4.94 -11.30
C VAL A 15 1.77 4.58 -10.07
N GLY A 16 2.30 3.36 -10.00
CA GLY A 16 3.22 2.91 -8.95
C GLY A 16 4.49 3.77 -8.82
N GLN A 17 4.96 4.40 -9.89
CA GLN A 17 6.13 5.30 -9.81
C GLN A 17 5.88 6.55 -8.97
N ALA A 18 4.62 6.99 -8.82
CA ALA A 18 4.30 8.12 -7.97
C ALA A 18 4.62 7.83 -6.48
N LYS A 19 4.60 6.56 -6.06
CA LYS A 19 5.00 6.09 -4.72
C LYS A 19 6.49 6.32 -4.42
N ARG A 20 7.31 6.35 -5.48
CA ARG A 20 8.77 6.43 -5.42
C ARG A 20 9.31 7.76 -5.94
N THR A 21 8.42 8.64 -6.38
CA THR A 21 8.75 9.99 -6.82
C THR A 21 8.56 10.93 -5.65
N PHE A 22 9.64 11.46 -5.10
CA PHE A 22 9.56 12.36 -3.95
C PHE A 22 9.35 13.81 -4.37
N ARG A 23 8.64 14.59 -3.54
CA ARG A 23 8.35 16.00 -3.81
C ARG A 23 9.63 16.85 -3.77
N THR A 24 10.14 17.19 -4.96
CA THR A 24 11.41 17.89 -5.19
C THR A 24 11.56 19.18 -4.36
N GLY A 25 10.48 19.92 -4.14
CA GLY A 25 10.50 21.14 -3.33
C GLY A 25 10.97 20.92 -1.88
N TRP A 26 10.71 19.75 -1.28
CA TRP A 26 11.17 19.40 0.06
C TRP A 26 12.63 18.93 0.05
N ILE A 27 13.01 18.14 -0.96
CA ILE A 27 14.40 17.67 -1.16
C ILE A 27 15.35 18.86 -1.26
N LEU A 28 15.03 19.84 -2.10
CA LEU A 28 15.85 21.04 -2.31
C LEU A 28 16.02 21.90 -1.04
N ARG A 29 15.23 21.65 0.00
CA ARG A 29 15.29 22.34 1.30
C ARG A 29 15.88 21.49 2.40
N GLY A 30 16.43 20.31 2.08
CA GLY A 30 17.11 19.44 3.04
C GLY A 30 16.16 18.72 4.02
N VAL A 31 14.89 18.53 3.66
CA VAL A 31 13.98 17.69 4.46
C VAL A 31 14.43 16.23 4.34
N GLU A 32 14.72 15.58 5.46
CA GLU A 32 15.26 14.21 5.47
C GLU A 32 14.23 13.14 5.10
N LYS A 33 12.98 13.29 5.56
CA LYS A 33 11.88 12.35 5.30
C LYS A 33 10.83 13.03 4.43
N VAL A 34 10.98 12.87 3.13
CA VAL A 34 10.17 13.54 2.12
C VAL A 34 8.96 12.67 1.74
N GLU A 35 7.78 13.29 1.65
CA GLU A 35 6.58 12.62 1.13
C GLU A 35 6.74 12.29 -0.37
N SER A 36 6.12 11.20 -0.81
CA SER A 36 6.02 10.85 -2.22
C SER A 36 4.97 11.73 -2.94
N VAL A 37 4.92 11.66 -4.26
CA VAL A 37 3.86 12.29 -5.07
C VAL A 37 2.52 11.59 -4.81
N ALA A 38 2.52 10.27 -4.56
CA ALA A 38 1.31 9.53 -4.22
C ALA A 38 0.79 9.86 -2.81
N ASP A 39 1.65 10.02 -1.80
CA ASP A 39 1.30 10.56 -0.49
C ASP A 39 0.56 11.91 -0.60
N HIS A 40 1.12 12.79 -1.43
CA HIS A 40 0.57 14.11 -1.67
C HIS A 40 -0.83 14.02 -2.32
N MET A 41 -0.97 13.21 -3.37
CA MET A 41 -2.24 13.02 -4.09
C MET A 41 -3.29 12.31 -3.23
N TYR A 42 -2.89 11.38 -2.36
CA TYR A 42 -3.76 10.76 -1.37
C TYR A 42 -4.39 11.82 -0.46
N ARG A 43 -3.56 12.69 0.14
CA ARG A 43 -4.07 13.76 1.00
C ARG A 43 -5.00 14.72 0.24
N MET A 44 -4.68 15.04 -1.02
CA MET A 44 -5.57 15.84 -1.88
C MET A 44 -6.92 15.15 -2.15
N ALA A 45 -6.92 13.84 -2.37
CA ALA A 45 -8.12 13.06 -2.59
C ALA A 45 -9.01 13.02 -1.34
N VAL A 46 -8.41 12.81 -0.15
CA VAL A 46 -9.13 12.88 1.13
C VAL A 46 -9.69 14.29 1.37
N MET A 47 -8.93 15.35 1.11
CA MET A 47 -9.44 16.73 1.22
C MET A 47 -10.65 16.97 0.31
N SER A 48 -10.58 16.48 -0.93
CA SER A 48 -11.68 16.60 -1.90
C SER A 48 -12.91 15.81 -1.47
N LEU A 49 -12.72 14.61 -0.91
CA LEU A 49 -13.78 13.77 -0.37
C LEU A 49 -14.51 14.45 0.79
N LEU A 50 -13.78 15.16 1.66
CA LEU A 50 -14.33 15.82 2.84
C LEU A 50 -15.02 17.17 2.54
N GLY A 51 -14.79 17.77 1.37
CA GLY A 51 -15.41 19.04 0.97
C GLY A 51 -15.08 20.25 1.87
N ILE A 52 -13.95 20.22 2.59
CA ILE A 52 -13.62 21.23 3.61
C ILE A 52 -13.16 22.55 2.95
N PRO A 53 -13.84 23.68 3.21
CA PRO A 53 -13.32 25.00 2.85
C PRO A 53 -12.08 25.34 3.71
N SER A 54 -11.09 26.00 3.10
CA SER A 54 -9.69 26.16 3.51
C SER A 54 -9.36 26.75 4.89
N ASN A 55 -10.33 26.96 5.79
CA ASN A 55 -10.19 27.86 6.95
C ASN A 55 -10.31 27.21 8.33
N SER A 56 -10.00 25.92 8.47
CA SER A 56 -9.93 25.30 9.80
C SER A 56 -8.96 24.14 9.84
N VAL A 57 -7.72 24.39 10.21
CA VAL A 57 -6.73 23.35 10.53
C VAL A 57 -6.13 23.64 11.90
N LYS A 58 -6.23 22.67 12.82
CA LYS A 58 -5.30 22.53 13.94
C LYS A 58 -4.20 21.57 13.48
N SER A 59 -2.94 21.94 13.67
CA SER A 59 -1.79 21.10 13.29
C SER A 59 -1.78 19.81 14.13
N PRO A 60 -1.65 18.62 13.53
CA PRO A 60 -1.24 17.44 14.26
C PRO A 60 0.23 17.55 14.66
N THR A 61 0.59 16.95 15.79
CA THR A 61 1.98 16.77 16.24
C THR A 61 2.65 15.67 15.44
N THR A 62 3.92 15.90 15.10
CA THR A 62 4.81 15.03 14.34
C THR A 62 5.06 13.72 15.06
N ASP A 63 4.73 12.60 14.42
CA ASP A 63 5.48 11.35 14.59
C ASP A 63 5.45 10.52 13.30
N SER A 64 6.50 9.73 13.11
CA SER A 64 7.02 9.18 11.84
C SER A 64 5.98 8.51 10.92
N ALA A 65 5.77 9.10 9.74
CA ALA A 65 5.04 8.43 8.65
C ALA A 65 5.91 7.36 7.99
N LYS A 66 5.47 6.09 8.06
CA LYS A 66 5.82 5.08 7.05
C LYS A 66 5.01 5.43 5.80
N SER A 67 5.67 5.76 4.68
CA SER A 67 5.03 6.27 3.45
C SER A 67 4.34 5.20 2.59
N CYS A 68 4.22 3.94 3.04
CA CYS A 68 3.76 2.85 2.19
C CYS A 68 2.22 2.73 2.11
N THR A 69 1.51 3.01 3.21
CA THR A 69 0.04 2.83 3.29
C THR A 69 -0.71 3.86 2.42
N THR A 70 -0.34 5.13 2.50
CA THR A 70 -0.96 6.23 1.73
C THR A 70 -0.77 6.06 0.22
N ASP A 71 0.41 5.65 -0.18
CA ASP A 71 0.77 5.28 -1.55
C ASP A 71 -0.10 4.15 -2.11
N HIS A 72 -0.28 3.09 -1.31
CA HIS A 72 -1.16 1.95 -1.61
C HIS A 72 -2.63 2.39 -1.80
N MET A 73 -3.16 3.16 -0.86
CA MET A 73 -4.54 3.68 -0.92
C MET A 73 -4.77 4.57 -2.15
N TYR A 74 -3.80 5.42 -2.52
CA TYR A 74 -3.87 6.20 -3.75
C TYR A 74 -3.94 5.31 -5.01
N ARG A 75 -3.05 4.32 -5.13
CA ARG A 75 -3.02 3.45 -6.32
C ARG A 75 -4.31 2.62 -6.42
N MET A 76 -4.88 2.17 -5.30
CA MET A 76 -6.19 1.51 -5.27
C MET A 76 -7.35 2.43 -5.70
N ALA A 77 -7.33 3.71 -5.33
CA ALA A 77 -8.33 4.68 -5.78
C ALA A 77 -8.25 4.87 -7.30
N VAL A 78 -7.05 4.95 -7.87
CA VAL A 78 -6.84 4.99 -9.33
C VAL A 78 -7.30 3.69 -10.00
N MET A 79 -7.01 2.52 -9.43
CA MET A 79 -7.52 1.23 -9.94
C MET A 79 -9.05 1.23 -10.01
N SER A 80 -9.72 1.74 -8.97
CA SER A 80 -11.18 1.81 -8.90
C SER A 80 -11.79 2.67 -10.01
N LEU A 81 -11.10 3.74 -10.40
CA LEU A 81 -11.52 4.63 -11.50
C LEU A 81 -11.50 3.93 -12.86
N VAL A 82 -10.50 3.08 -13.10
CA VAL A 82 -10.27 2.42 -14.39
C VAL A 82 -10.91 1.04 -14.50
N LEU A 83 -11.61 0.57 -13.46
CA LEU A 83 -12.35 -0.70 -13.48
C LEU A 83 -13.36 -0.72 -14.64
N PRO A 84 -13.25 -1.68 -15.57
CA PRO A 84 -14.20 -1.79 -16.66
C PRO A 84 -15.54 -2.33 -16.13
N THR A 85 -16.63 -2.06 -16.84
CA THR A 85 -17.93 -2.75 -16.71
C THR A 85 -18.72 -2.59 -15.39
N ILE A 86 -18.25 -1.78 -14.44
CA ILE A 86 -19.04 -1.37 -13.26
C ILE A 86 -19.61 0.05 -13.42
N SER A 87 -20.71 0.35 -12.72
CA SER A 87 -21.37 1.65 -12.79
C SER A 87 -20.48 2.76 -12.21
N GLU A 88 -20.67 4.01 -12.66
CA GLU A 88 -19.95 5.16 -12.12
C GLU A 88 -20.21 5.36 -10.63
N GLU A 89 -21.41 5.04 -10.15
CA GLU A 89 -21.74 5.07 -8.72
C GLU A 89 -20.91 4.04 -7.92
N SER A 90 -20.82 2.80 -8.41
CA SER A 90 -20.00 1.76 -7.77
C SER A 90 -18.51 2.11 -7.83
N LYS A 91 -18.02 2.74 -8.91
CA LYS A 91 -16.62 3.25 -8.97
C LYS A 91 -16.37 4.30 -7.90
N VAL A 92 -17.27 5.27 -7.76
CA VAL A 92 -17.17 6.32 -6.73
C VAL A 92 -17.17 5.70 -5.34
N ARG A 93 -18.04 4.71 -5.08
CA ARG A 93 -18.06 3.99 -3.80
C ARG A 93 -16.75 3.22 -3.55
N CYS A 94 -16.23 2.50 -4.55
CA CYS A 94 -14.95 1.78 -4.44
C CYS A 94 -13.78 2.75 -4.18
N MET A 95 -13.73 3.90 -4.85
CA MET A 95 -12.73 4.94 -4.59
C MET A 95 -12.80 5.44 -3.14
N LYS A 96 -14.01 5.70 -2.63
CA LYS A 96 -14.21 6.11 -1.23
C LYS A 96 -13.75 5.03 -0.24
N LEU A 97 -14.06 3.77 -0.49
CA LEU A 97 -13.62 2.65 0.34
C LEU A 97 -12.08 2.53 0.33
N ALA A 98 -11.46 2.56 -0.85
CA ALA A 98 -10.00 2.49 -1.00
C ALA A 98 -9.28 3.62 -0.25
N LEU A 99 -9.81 4.85 -0.29
CA LEU A 99 -9.22 6.00 0.40
C LEU A 99 -9.41 5.99 1.93
N VAL A 100 -10.29 5.13 2.47
CA VAL A 100 -10.64 5.11 3.89
C VAL A 100 -10.20 3.83 4.60
N HIS A 101 -10.06 2.70 3.90
CA HIS A 101 -9.96 1.39 4.55
C HIS A 101 -8.81 1.26 5.56
N ASP A 102 -7.62 1.76 5.23
CA ASP A 102 -6.43 1.78 6.11
C ASP A 102 -6.20 3.13 6.80
N LEU A 103 -7.19 4.04 6.79
CA LEU A 103 -7.03 5.36 7.41
C LEU A 103 -6.70 5.28 8.92
N ALA A 104 -7.17 4.23 9.59
CA ALA A 104 -6.86 3.94 11.00
C ALA A 104 -5.36 3.79 11.26
N GLU A 105 -4.59 3.31 10.29
CA GLU A 105 -3.15 3.06 10.40
C GLU A 105 -2.34 4.35 10.59
N SER A 106 -2.91 5.51 10.24
CA SER A 106 -2.33 6.82 10.57
C SER A 106 -2.19 7.06 12.07
N VAL A 107 -2.93 6.30 12.89
CA VAL A 107 -2.90 6.35 14.35
C VAL A 107 -2.33 5.06 14.94
N VAL A 108 -2.77 3.89 14.46
CA VAL A 108 -2.36 2.59 15.05
C VAL A 108 -1.06 2.03 14.46
N GLY A 109 -0.61 2.56 13.34
CA GLY A 109 0.47 1.99 12.52
C GLY A 109 -0.01 0.79 11.69
N ASP A 110 0.73 0.47 10.64
CA ASP A 110 0.55 -0.75 9.84
C ASP A 110 0.91 -2.00 10.69
N LEU A 111 -0.12 -2.65 11.23
CA LEU A 111 -0.01 -3.84 12.08
C LEU A 111 -0.13 -5.12 11.24
N THR A 112 0.92 -5.93 11.27
CA THR A 112 1.07 -7.16 10.50
C THR A 112 0.82 -8.41 11.34
N GLU A 113 0.74 -9.57 10.69
CA GLU A 113 0.66 -10.87 11.37
C GLU A 113 1.89 -11.19 12.23
N PHE A 114 3.03 -10.53 11.98
CA PHE A 114 4.26 -10.73 12.73
C PHE A 114 4.28 -9.96 14.06
N ASP A 115 3.37 -9.01 14.25
CA ASP A 115 3.26 -8.23 15.50
C ASP A 115 2.60 -9.03 16.64
N GLY A 116 2.09 -10.23 16.37
CA GLY A 116 1.50 -11.13 17.38
C GLY A 116 0.18 -10.60 17.97
N ILE A 117 -0.42 -9.59 17.35
CA ILE A 117 -1.67 -8.98 17.81
C ILE A 117 -2.86 -9.81 17.29
N PRO A 118 -3.74 -10.30 18.17
CA PRO A 118 -4.95 -11.02 17.75
C PRO A 118 -5.81 -10.16 16.81
N LYS A 119 -6.47 -10.80 15.83
CA LYS A 119 -7.32 -10.10 14.85
C LYS A 119 -8.41 -9.25 15.53
N SER A 120 -8.99 -9.74 16.62
CA SER A 120 -9.99 -8.99 17.41
C SER A 120 -9.41 -7.72 18.05
N GLU A 121 -8.16 -7.78 18.52
CA GLU A 121 -7.47 -6.65 19.12
C GLU A 121 -7.02 -5.63 18.07
N LYS A 122 -6.52 -6.09 16.90
CA LYS A 122 -6.26 -5.23 15.73
C LYS A 122 -7.53 -4.45 15.37
N HIS A 123 -8.63 -5.16 15.19
CA HIS A 123 -9.91 -4.56 14.84
C HIS A 123 -10.42 -3.57 15.90
N ARG A 124 -10.28 -3.89 17.20
CA ARG A 124 -10.66 -2.98 18.29
C ARG A 124 -9.85 -1.68 18.23
N ARG A 125 -8.52 -1.77 18.08
CA ARG A 125 -7.63 -0.59 17.99
C ARG A 125 -7.95 0.28 16.78
N GLU A 126 -8.14 -0.34 15.62
CA GLU A 126 -8.50 0.37 14.39
C GLU A 126 -9.86 1.06 14.51
N SER A 127 -10.84 0.39 15.10
CA SER A 127 -12.17 0.95 15.35
C SER A 127 -12.12 2.16 16.29
N GLU A 128 -11.35 2.08 17.38
CA GLU A 128 -11.15 3.21 18.31
C GLU A 128 -10.43 4.38 17.63
N ALA A 129 -9.40 4.10 16.82
CA ALA A 129 -8.73 5.13 16.03
C ALA A 129 -9.69 5.81 15.05
N MET A 130 -10.53 5.04 14.35
CA MET A 130 -11.51 5.58 13.43
C MET A 130 -12.60 6.40 14.12
N LEU A 131 -13.06 5.99 15.30
CA LEU A 131 -13.97 6.80 16.12
C LEU A 131 -13.35 8.14 16.48
N TYR A 132 -12.07 8.15 16.89
CA TYR A 132 -11.35 9.39 17.15
C TYR A 132 -11.22 10.26 15.88
N LEU A 133 -10.71 9.71 14.78
CA LEU A 133 -10.50 10.45 13.53
C LEU A 133 -11.80 11.05 12.99
N THR A 134 -12.88 10.27 12.99
CA THR A 134 -14.18 10.71 12.46
C THR A 134 -14.86 11.73 13.38
N SER A 135 -14.54 11.76 14.68
CA SER A 135 -15.02 12.80 15.60
C SER A 135 -14.45 14.20 15.33
N LEU A 136 -13.35 14.29 14.58
CA LEU A 136 -12.74 15.56 14.17
C LEU A 136 -13.47 16.23 13.00
N LEU A 137 -14.43 15.53 12.39
CA LEU A 137 -15.16 15.96 11.20
C LEU A 137 -16.58 16.44 11.56
N PRO A 138 -17.24 17.22 10.69
CA PRO A 138 -18.68 17.45 10.78
C PRO A 138 -19.44 16.12 10.91
N ALA A 139 -20.50 16.11 11.71
CA ALA A 139 -21.11 14.86 12.18
C ALA A 139 -21.65 13.97 11.05
N ASP A 140 -22.15 14.54 9.96
CA ASP A 140 -22.58 13.84 8.75
C ASP A 140 -21.40 13.23 7.99
N VAL A 141 -20.32 14.00 7.77
CA VAL A 141 -19.10 13.54 7.10
C VAL A 141 -18.40 12.45 7.91
N GLY A 142 -18.27 12.64 9.22
CA GLY A 142 -17.70 11.65 10.14
C GLY A 142 -18.48 10.34 10.13
N ARG A 143 -19.82 10.40 10.12
CA ARG A 143 -20.68 9.21 9.97
C ARG A 143 -20.47 8.50 8.64
N GLU A 144 -20.33 9.23 7.53
CA GLU A 144 -20.08 8.62 6.22
C GLU A 144 -18.73 7.87 6.21
N ILE A 145 -17.66 8.51 6.69
CA ILE A 145 -16.32 7.88 6.73
C ILE A 145 -16.31 6.67 7.66
N PHE A 146 -16.92 6.77 8.84
CA PHE A 146 -17.01 5.62 9.76
C PHE A 146 -17.84 4.48 9.15
N SER A 147 -18.90 4.80 8.41
CA SER A 147 -19.72 3.82 7.70
C SER A 147 -18.93 3.11 6.60
N LEU A 148 -18.15 3.84 5.80
CA LEU A 148 -17.25 3.28 4.78
C LEU A 148 -16.22 2.31 5.38
N PHE A 149 -15.59 2.72 6.50
CA PHE A 149 -14.64 1.86 7.21
C PHE A 149 -15.29 0.55 7.67
N ASN A 150 -16.46 0.62 8.29
CA ASN A 150 -17.19 -0.58 8.72
C ASN A 150 -17.68 -1.42 7.53
N GLU A 151 -18.12 -0.80 6.43
CA GLU A 151 -18.52 -1.50 5.22
C GLU A 151 -17.37 -2.35 4.66
N TYR A 152 -16.16 -1.76 4.59
CA TYR A 152 -14.96 -2.48 4.21
C TYR A 152 -14.62 -3.58 5.22
N ALA A 153 -14.67 -3.31 6.53
CA ALA A 153 -14.36 -4.33 7.54
C ALA A 153 -15.32 -5.54 7.50
N ASP A 154 -16.61 -5.29 7.24
CA ASP A 154 -17.67 -6.29 7.23
C ASP A 154 -17.67 -7.19 5.99
N GLN A 155 -17.15 -6.70 4.85
CA GLN A 155 -17.06 -7.44 3.58
C GLN A 155 -18.42 -8.00 3.08
N LYS A 156 -19.51 -7.28 3.33
CA LYS A 156 -20.89 -7.69 2.95
C LYS A 156 -21.37 -7.13 1.61
N THR A 157 -20.76 -6.06 1.11
CA THR A 157 -21.15 -5.41 -0.16
C THR A 157 -20.26 -5.86 -1.31
N ASN A 158 -20.75 -5.74 -2.54
CA ASN A 158 -19.96 -6.07 -3.74
C ASN A 158 -18.74 -5.16 -3.84
N GLU A 159 -18.92 -3.87 -3.54
CA GLU A 159 -17.88 -2.86 -3.53
C GLU A 159 -16.80 -3.16 -2.48
N ALA A 160 -17.17 -3.53 -1.25
CA ALA A 160 -16.20 -3.90 -0.22
C ALA A 160 -15.39 -5.15 -0.60
N ASN A 161 -16.04 -6.17 -1.17
CA ASN A 161 -15.35 -7.37 -1.65
C ASN A 161 -14.41 -7.05 -2.83
N LEU A 162 -14.84 -6.18 -3.75
CA LEU A 162 -14.02 -5.75 -4.88
C LEU A 162 -12.81 -4.94 -4.40
N VAL A 163 -12.97 -4.00 -3.48
CA VAL A 163 -11.86 -3.23 -2.91
C VAL A 163 -10.90 -4.14 -2.14
N LYS A 164 -11.40 -5.20 -1.48
CA LYS A 164 -10.51 -6.17 -0.83
C LYS A 164 -9.65 -6.95 -1.81
N ASP A 165 -10.21 -7.32 -2.96
CA ASP A 165 -9.44 -7.94 -4.02
C ASP A 165 -8.42 -6.97 -4.63
N LEU A 166 -8.77 -5.69 -4.79
CA LEU A 166 -7.85 -4.65 -5.26
C LEU A 166 -6.68 -4.41 -4.30
N ASP A 167 -6.94 -4.41 -2.99
CA ASP A 167 -5.92 -4.33 -1.93
C ASP A 167 -4.89 -5.47 -2.09
N ILE A 168 -5.38 -6.71 -2.13
CA ILE A 168 -4.52 -7.89 -2.32
C ILE A 168 -3.75 -7.80 -3.64
N PHE A 169 -4.42 -7.40 -4.72
CA PHE A 169 -3.80 -7.27 -6.03
C PHE A 169 -2.70 -6.20 -6.05
N ASP A 170 -2.91 -5.04 -5.42
CA ASP A 170 -1.92 -3.97 -5.32
C ASP A 170 -0.67 -4.42 -4.56
N MET A 171 -0.84 -5.18 -3.48
CA MET A 171 0.25 -5.79 -2.72
C MET A 171 1.06 -6.76 -3.58
N LEU A 172 0.40 -7.64 -4.35
CA LEU A 172 1.08 -8.58 -5.24
C LEU A 172 1.80 -7.88 -6.40
N LEU A 173 1.19 -6.84 -6.98
CA LEU A 173 1.83 -6.02 -8.00
C LEU A 173 3.05 -5.31 -7.42
N GLN A 174 2.98 -4.81 -6.19
CA GLN A 174 4.11 -4.20 -5.49
C GLN A 174 5.23 -5.21 -5.20
N ALA A 175 4.90 -6.44 -4.82
CA ALA A 175 5.87 -7.51 -4.63
C ALA A 175 6.60 -7.82 -5.94
N TYR A 176 5.87 -7.96 -7.05
CA TYR A 176 6.47 -8.12 -8.37
C TYR A 176 7.39 -6.95 -8.75
N GLU A 177 6.97 -5.70 -8.50
CA GLU A 177 7.83 -4.53 -8.70
C GLU A 177 9.14 -4.71 -7.91
N TYR A 178 9.08 -5.04 -6.62
CA TYR A 178 10.28 -5.19 -5.79
C TYR A 178 11.22 -6.31 -6.23
N GLU A 179 10.70 -7.47 -6.65
CA GLU A 179 11.51 -8.55 -7.25
C GLU A 179 12.32 -8.04 -8.43
N LYS A 180 11.68 -7.29 -9.33
CA LYS A 180 12.35 -6.74 -10.51
C LYS A 180 13.31 -5.60 -10.18
N LEU A 181 12.95 -4.69 -9.29
CA LEU A 181 13.83 -3.59 -8.88
C LEU A 181 15.08 -4.08 -8.13
N GLN A 182 15.00 -5.21 -7.43
CA GLN A 182 16.15 -5.81 -6.75
C GLN A 182 16.92 -6.81 -7.63
N CYS A 183 16.48 -7.04 -8.86
CA CYS A 183 17.04 -8.06 -9.76
C CYS A 183 17.12 -9.45 -9.11
N GLU A 184 16.15 -9.78 -8.27
CA GLU A 184 16.08 -11.05 -7.57
C GLU A 184 14.66 -11.60 -7.75
N ASP A 185 14.53 -12.58 -8.65
CA ASP A 185 13.23 -13.17 -8.95
C ASP A 185 12.84 -14.17 -7.85
N GLY A 186 11.58 -14.11 -7.40
CA GLY A 186 11.03 -15.11 -6.48
C GLY A 186 11.25 -14.85 -4.99
N PHE A 187 12.01 -13.81 -4.58
CA PHE A 187 12.29 -13.62 -3.15
C PHE A 187 11.05 -13.19 -2.32
N LEU A 188 9.96 -12.79 -2.98
CA LEU A 188 8.68 -12.45 -2.36
C LEU A 188 7.59 -13.47 -2.68
N GLU A 189 7.94 -14.73 -3.00
CA GLU A 189 6.98 -15.81 -3.29
C GLU A 189 5.94 -15.98 -2.16
N ASP A 190 6.35 -15.84 -0.90
CA ASP A 190 5.46 -15.96 0.26
C ASP A 190 4.21 -15.03 0.17
N PHE A 191 4.36 -13.84 -0.44
CA PHE A 191 3.24 -12.94 -0.68
C PHE A 191 2.25 -13.52 -1.70
N PHE A 192 2.76 -14.14 -2.77
CA PHE A 192 1.95 -14.80 -3.79
C PHE A 192 1.25 -16.03 -3.22
N ASP A 193 2.00 -16.96 -2.63
CA ASP A 193 1.49 -18.22 -2.07
C ASP A 193 0.36 -17.99 -1.06
N SER A 194 0.51 -16.99 -0.20
CA SER A 194 -0.45 -16.69 0.86
C SER A 194 -1.72 -15.96 0.37
N SER A 195 -1.73 -15.41 -0.86
CA SER A 195 -2.73 -14.40 -1.24
C SER A 195 -3.46 -14.64 -2.55
N VAL A 196 -2.89 -15.38 -3.52
CA VAL A 196 -3.54 -15.63 -4.83
C VAL A 196 -4.94 -16.24 -4.71
N ASN A 197 -5.13 -17.16 -3.76
CA ASN A 197 -6.41 -17.85 -3.56
C ASN A 197 -7.46 -17.00 -2.82
N LYS A 198 -7.06 -15.84 -2.27
CA LYS A 198 -7.96 -14.95 -1.54
C LYS A 198 -8.75 -14.01 -2.46
N ILE A 199 -8.28 -13.78 -3.69
CA ILE A 199 -8.95 -12.94 -4.69
C ILE A 199 -10.19 -13.66 -5.24
N LYS A 200 -11.36 -13.02 -5.19
CA LYS A 200 -12.66 -13.67 -5.46
C LYS A 200 -13.33 -13.22 -6.76
N THR A 201 -13.34 -11.93 -7.04
CA THR A 201 -14.04 -11.28 -8.15
C THR A 201 -13.42 -11.63 -9.50
N ASP A 202 -14.28 -11.89 -10.49
CA ASP A 202 -13.83 -12.32 -11.82
C ASP A 202 -12.95 -11.29 -12.53
N ILE A 203 -13.21 -10.00 -12.28
CA ILE A 203 -12.43 -8.91 -12.88
C ILE A 203 -10.99 -8.96 -12.37
N VAL A 204 -10.79 -9.01 -11.05
CA VAL A 204 -9.45 -9.00 -10.46
C VAL A 204 -8.73 -10.34 -10.67
N ARG A 205 -9.45 -11.47 -10.71
CA ARG A 205 -8.86 -12.78 -11.09
C ARG A 205 -8.22 -12.75 -12.48
N LYS A 206 -8.82 -12.04 -13.45
CA LYS A 206 -8.24 -11.89 -14.80
C LYS A 206 -6.92 -11.09 -14.74
N TRP A 207 -6.88 -10.02 -13.96
CA TRP A 207 -5.67 -9.21 -13.77
C TRP A 207 -4.58 -10.00 -13.06
N LEU A 208 -4.94 -10.76 -12.02
CA LEU A 208 -4.02 -11.63 -11.30
C LEU A 208 -3.37 -12.66 -12.21
N LYS A 209 -4.16 -13.33 -13.07
CA LYS A 209 -3.65 -14.33 -14.02
C LYS A 209 -2.55 -13.73 -14.89
N GLN A 210 -2.77 -12.52 -15.41
CA GLN A 210 -1.77 -11.85 -16.22
C GLN A 210 -0.54 -11.45 -15.42
N LEU A 211 -0.69 -10.92 -14.21
CA LEU A 211 0.44 -10.60 -13.35
C LEU A 211 1.33 -11.83 -13.11
N VAL A 212 0.73 -13.00 -12.85
CA VAL A 212 1.45 -14.27 -12.65
C VAL A 212 2.14 -14.73 -13.95
N GLU A 213 1.52 -14.56 -15.12
CA GLU A 213 2.12 -14.85 -16.43
C GLU A 213 3.33 -13.93 -16.72
N CYS A 214 3.19 -12.63 -16.45
CA CYS A 214 4.28 -11.65 -16.57
C CYS A 214 5.44 -12.00 -15.63
N ARG A 215 5.13 -12.31 -14.37
CA ARG A 215 6.11 -12.72 -13.36
C ARG A 215 6.90 -13.96 -13.79
N SER A 216 6.20 -15.00 -14.25
CA SER A 216 6.81 -16.28 -14.66
C SER A 216 7.64 -16.17 -15.93
N SER A 217 7.24 -15.31 -16.88
CA SER A 217 7.96 -15.13 -18.14
C SER A 217 9.20 -14.24 -18.03
N GLY A 218 9.42 -13.59 -16.87
CA GLY A 218 10.48 -12.60 -16.68
C GLY A 218 10.33 -11.35 -17.54
N LYS A 219 9.26 -11.25 -18.33
CA LYS A 219 8.93 -10.07 -19.12
C LYS A 219 8.33 -9.04 -18.19
N LEU A 220 9.17 -8.06 -17.81
CA LEU A 220 8.64 -6.74 -17.52
C LEU A 220 7.96 -6.25 -18.81
N PHE A 221 6.77 -5.65 -18.71
CA PHE A 221 6.11 -5.00 -19.83
C PHE A 221 7.16 -4.29 -20.67
N GLN A 222 7.31 -4.71 -21.92
CA GLN A 222 8.42 -4.24 -22.76
C GLN A 222 8.31 -2.71 -22.82
N LEU A 223 9.36 -2.01 -22.41
CA LEU A 223 9.40 -0.56 -22.52
C LEU A 223 9.00 -0.20 -23.95
N PRO A 224 8.09 0.78 -24.14
CA PRO A 224 7.64 1.15 -25.47
C PRO A 224 8.85 1.44 -26.36
N SER A 225 8.78 1.00 -27.61
CA SER A 225 9.84 1.17 -28.62
C SER A 225 10.17 2.64 -28.89
N ASP A 226 9.34 3.56 -28.41
CA ASP A 226 9.55 5.00 -28.46
C ASP A 226 10.80 5.40 -27.66
N SER A 227 11.84 5.81 -28.39
CA SER A 227 13.14 6.20 -27.83
C SER A 227 13.05 7.34 -26.83
N ASN A 228 12.09 8.26 -26.98
CA ASN A 228 11.97 9.42 -26.10
C ASN A 228 11.36 9.03 -24.76
N LEU A 229 10.29 8.22 -24.78
CA LEU A 229 9.66 7.70 -23.57
C LEU A 229 10.61 6.73 -22.84
N ASN A 230 11.30 5.87 -23.59
CA ASN A 230 12.31 4.96 -23.04
C ASN A 230 13.48 5.73 -22.40
N THR A 231 13.94 6.83 -22.99
CA THR A 231 14.98 7.69 -22.41
C THR A 231 14.51 8.37 -21.13
N MET A 232 13.30 8.93 -21.10
CA MET A 232 12.72 9.51 -19.87
C MET A 232 12.61 8.47 -18.74
N LEU A 233 12.17 7.25 -19.05
CA LEU A 233 12.01 6.18 -18.07
C LEU A 233 13.34 5.63 -17.55
N LYS A 234 14.38 5.62 -18.39
CA LYS A 234 15.75 5.27 -17.97
C LYS A 234 16.28 6.23 -16.92
N HIS A 235 16.11 7.55 -17.09
CA HIS A 235 16.59 8.54 -16.11
C HIS A 235 15.81 8.54 -14.78
N ILE A 236 14.58 8.02 -14.75
CA ILE A 236 13.80 7.86 -13.52
C ILE A 236 14.30 6.66 -12.70
N LEU A 237 14.74 5.60 -13.38
CA LEU A 237 15.08 4.32 -12.77
C LEU A 237 16.60 4.11 -12.60
N TYR A 238 17.41 4.74 -13.43
CA TYR A 238 18.86 4.54 -13.52
C TYR A 238 19.59 5.88 -13.58
N ASP A 239 20.80 5.93 -13.04
CA ASP A 239 21.68 7.07 -13.18
C ASP A 239 22.32 7.10 -14.57
N ASP A 240 23.06 8.17 -14.86
CA ASP A 240 23.74 8.35 -16.13
C ASP A 240 24.83 7.30 -16.40
N GLN A 241 25.19 6.48 -15.40
CA GLN A 241 26.12 5.34 -15.52
C GLN A 241 25.38 3.99 -15.70
N GLY A 242 24.05 4.00 -15.76
CA GLY A 242 23.23 2.78 -15.86
C GLY A 242 23.09 2.03 -14.53
N THR A 243 23.47 2.65 -13.41
CA THR A 243 23.25 2.12 -12.06
C THR A 243 21.81 2.40 -11.66
N PHE A 244 21.10 1.37 -11.24
CA PHE A 244 19.74 1.53 -10.73
C PHE A 244 19.74 2.43 -9.48
N LEU A 245 19.02 3.55 -9.53
CA LEU A 245 19.10 4.65 -8.55
C LEU A 245 18.52 4.31 -7.16
N TYR A 246 17.93 3.12 -7.00
CA TYR A 246 17.17 2.76 -5.81
C TYR A 246 17.82 1.59 -5.05
N LYS A 247 18.53 1.92 -3.95
CA LYS A 247 18.94 0.96 -2.91
C LYS A 247 17.98 1.07 -1.73
N LEU A 248 17.24 -0.01 -1.43
CA LEU A 248 16.51 -0.15 -0.18
C LEU A 248 17.47 -0.11 1.02
N PRO A 249 17.00 0.24 2.24
CA PRO A 249 17.85 0.31 3.42
C PRO A 249 18.54 -1.05 3.69
N SER A 250 19.78 -0.97 4.16
CA SER A 250 20.80 -2.02 4.28
C SER A 250 20.32 -3.44 4.65
N SER A 251 21.09 -4.44 4.19
CA SER A 251 21.01 -5.89 4.46
C SER A 251 20.58 -6.31 5.88
N ASN A 252 20.84 -5.50 6.91
CA ASN A 252 20.45 -5.74 8.29
C ASN A 252 18.92 -5.89 8.52
N ILE A 253 18.07 -5.17 7.77
CA ILE A 253 16.61 -5.30 7.92
C ILE A 253 16.12 -6.62 7.31
N ARG A 254 16.70 -7.01 6.16
CA ARG A 254 16.38 -8.26 5.46
C ARG A 254 16.74 -9.50 6.29
N GLU A 255 17.92 -9.51 6.94
CA GLU A 255 18.28 -10.58 7.87
C GLU A 255 17.31 -10.67 9.06
N LYS A 256 16.87 -9.52 9.59
CA LYS A 256 15.94 -9.46 10.72
C LYS A 256 14.57 -10.01 10.34
N SER A 257 14.03 -9.66 9.17
CA SER A 257 12.77 -10.22 8.64
C SER A 257 12.87 -11.72 8.39
N ASN A 258 13.94 -12.21 7.76
CA ASN A 258 14.15 -13.64 7.50
C ASN A 258 14.27 -14.46 8.80
N ARG A 259 14.88 -13.89 9.86
CA ARG A 259 14.91 -14.51 11.20
C ARG A 259 13.52 -14.57 11.85
N LEU A 260 12.69 -13.54 11.70
CA LEU A 260 11.32 -13.55 12.21
C LEU A 260 10.43 -14.58 11.50
N ILE A 261 10.52 -14.66 10.16
CA ILE A 261 9.79 -15.63 9.33
C ILE A 261 10.22 -17.07 9.69
N SER A 262 11.53 -17.34 9.77
CA SER A 262 12.05 -18.66 10.12
C SER A 262 11.75 -19.09 11.57
N ASN A 263 11.68 -18.16 12.51
CA ASN A 263 11.29 -18.44 13.90
C ASN A 263 9.80 -18.78 14.03
N LYS A 264 8.92 -18.18 13.21
CA LYS A 264 7.49 -18.56 13.15
C LYS A 264 7.33 -20.01 12.69
N ASN A 265 8.05 -20.42 11.64
CA ASN A 265 8.04 -21.81 11.14
C ASN A 265 8.59 -22.83 12.15
N LYS A 266 9.36 -22.39 13.17
CA LYS A 266 9.86 -23.24 14.26
C LYS A 266 8.95 -23.26 15.50
N ASN A 267 8.22 -22.18 15.75
CA ASN A 267 7.40 -21.99 16.96
C ASN A 267 5.99 -22.59 16.88
N ASP A 268 5.61 -23.22 15.76
CA ASP A 268 4.42 -24.06 15.67
C ASP A 268 4.48 -25.32 16.59
N ASN A 269 5.49 -25.46 17.46
CA ASN A 269 5.60 -26.55 18.42
C ASN A 269 6.05 -26.19 19.86
N SER A 270 6.06 -24.93 20.31
CA SER A 270 6.13 -24.67 21.76
C SER A 270 5.76 -23.24 22.17
N SER A 271 4.87 -23.15 23.15
CA SER A 271 4.54 -21.92 23.89
C SER A 271 5.76 -21.37 24.64
N LEU A 272 6.22 -20.18 24.26
CA LEU A 272 7.12 -19.34 25.06
C LEU A 272 6.71 -17.89 24.89
N ASP A 273 6.61 -17.19 26.03
CA ASP A 273 5.99 -15.88 26.21
C ASP A 273 6.69 -14.78 25.38
N THR A 274 6.09 -14.48 24.23
CA THR A 274 6.54 -13.48 23.25
C THR A 274 6.44 -12.05 23.76
N ALA A 275 5.70 -11.79 24.84
CA ALA A 275 5.53 -10.46 25.40
C ALA A 275 6.80 -9.92 26.09
N GLU A 276 7.62 -10.81 26.67
CA GLU A 276 8.85 -10.42 27.38
C GLU A 276 10.00 -10.08 26.41
N LEU A 277 10.08 -10.79 25.28
CA LEU A 277 11.06 -10.54 24.22
C LEU A 277 10.81 -9.21 23.48
N LEU A 278 9.54 -8.86 23.23
CA LEU A 278 9.16 -7.62 22.57
C LEU A 278 9.39 -6.39 23.46
N THR A 279 9.17 -6.53 24.77
CA THR A 279 9.41 -5.44 25.73
C THR A 279 10.89 -5.08 25.85
N ASN A 280 11.79 -6.06 25.74
CA ASN A 280 13.23 -5.82 25.77
C ASN A 280 13.74 -5.20 24.45
N LEU A 281 13.17 -5.59 23.31
CA LEU A 281 13.54 -5.05 21.99
C LEU A 281 13.17 -3.55 21.83
N VAL A 282 12.04 -3.12 22.42
CA VAL A 282 11.62 -1.71 22.41
C VAL A 282 12.51 -0.84 23.31
N LYS A 283 13.09 -1.41 24.38
CA LYS A 283 14.04 -0.69 25.26
C LYS A 283 15.40 -0.49 24.60
N ASP A 284 15.91 -1.48 23.87
CA ASP A 284 17.20 -1.38 23.17
C ASP A 284 17.18 -0.34 22.03
N ILE A 285 16.03 -0.16 21.36
CA ILE A 285 15.87 0.84 20.30
C ILE A 285 15.84 2.29 20.87
N LYS A 286 15.45 2.48 22.13
CA LYS A 286 15.39 3.80 22.77
C LYS A 286 16.73 4.27 23.36
N HIS A 287 17.73 3.39 23.46
CA HIS A 287 19.03 3.71 24.07
C HIS A 287 20.19 3.88 23.06
N GLN A 288 19.91 3.80 21.76
CA GLN A 288 20.93 4.02 20.70
C GLN A 288 20.80 5.37 19.96
N ASN A 289 20.09 6.35 20.53
CA ASN A 289 20.14 7.76 20.11
C ASN A 289 20.40 8.65 21.32
#